data_AF-A0A9N9B4Q0-F1
#
_entry.id   AF-A0A9N9B4Q0-F1
#
_cell.length_a   1.000
_cell.length_b   1.000
_cell.length_c   1.000
_cell.angle_alpha   90.00
_cell.angle_beta   90.00
_cell.angle_gamma   90.00
#
_symmetry.space_group_name_H-M   'P 1'
#
loop_
_entity.id
_entity.type
_entity.pdbx_description
1 polymer ?
#
loop_
_entity_poly.entity_id
_entity_poly.type
_entity_poly.pdbx_seq_one_letter_code
_entity_poly.pdbx_strand_id
1 'polypeptide(L)'
;MASYYLEANWDDLVPIPQDDGPEPLTPISYDKECYSEAMSYFRAVALKDERSERALSLTEKIIKHNPAHYTIWHYRQQILFSLEKDLYNELDFITDQWIIKTYNLWDKELAFIDKLLDDDVRNNSAWNQRYFVIFFNPNEPTEELLAQEVQYGINKILLAPNNISPWNYVKGIIAKSKEQDISVLEGLCKELEKQNIISYHALGCLVDIYESRAKRGSIEDKNLGIKTCELLAEKRDNIRQKYWEYRKQVLT
;
A
#
# COMPACT_ATOMS: atom_id res chain seq x y z
N MET A 1 33.05 -23.83 -7.46
CA MET A 1 32.05 -23.45 -6.44
C MET A 1 30.70 -23.76 -7.04
N ALA A 2 29.83 -24.50 -6.35
CA ALA A 2 28.47 -24.74 -6.85
C ALA A 2 27.76 -23.38 -6.93
N SER A 3 27.20 -23.06 -8.10
CA SER A 3 26.41 -21.84 -8.31
C SER A 3 25.24 -21.83 -7.32
N TYR A 4 25.03 -20.70 -6.64
CA TYR A 4 23.94 -20.47 -5.69
C TYR A 4 22.54 -20.76 -6.29
N TYR A 5 22.43 -20.80 -7.62
CA TYR A 5 21.18 -21.07 -8.34
C TYR A 5 20.91 -22.56 -8.56
N LEU A 6 21.93 -23.42 -8.47
CA LEU A 6 21.88 -24.82 -8.89
C LEU A 6 21.92 -25.75 -7.66
N GLU A 7 20.89 -25.68 -6.81
CA GLU A 7 20.70 -26.67 -5.73
C GLU A 7 20.26 -28.03 -6.29
N ALA A 8 19.69 -28.04 -7.50
CA ALA A 8 19.39 -29.23 -8.27
C ALA A 8 20.58 -29.63 -9.15
N ASN A 9 20.62 -30.89 -9.58
CA ASN A 9 21.57 -31.34 -10.60
C ASN A 9 21.15 -30.81 -11.99
N TRP A 10 22.08 -30.21 -12.72
CA TRP A 10 21.90 -29.67 -14.07
C TRP A 10 22.91 -30.22 -15.09
N ASP A 11 23.67 -31.26 -14.74
CA ASP A 11 24.73 -31.84 -15.59
C ASP A 11 24.19 -32.42 -16.92
N ASP A 12 22.90 -32.72 -16.98
CA ASP A 12 22.19 -33.23 -18.16
C ASP A 12 21.72 -32.13 -19.14
N LEU A 13 21.97 -30.86 -18.81
CA LEU A 13 21.53 -29.70 -19.55
C LEU A 13 22.70 -28.78 -19.92
N VAL A 14 22.76 -28.43 -21.20
CA VAL A 14 23.69 -27.41 -21.71
C VAL A 14 22.99 -26.04 -21.63
N PRO A 15 23.49 -25.08 -20.84
CA PRO A 15 22.89 -23.75 -20.75
C PRO A 15 23.01 -23.00 -22.08
N ILE A 16 21.95 -22.27 -22.45
CA ILE A 16 21.89 -21.52 -23.72
C ILE A 16 22.09 -20.03 -23.40
N PRO A 17 23.20 -19.39 -23.78
CA PRO A 17 23.41 -17.96 -23.51
C PRO A 17 22.43 -17.08 -24.28
N GLN A 18 22.29 -15.83 -23.85
CA GLN A 18 21.50 -14.84 -24.59
C GLN A 18 22.27 -14.44 -25.85
N ASP A 19 21.58 -14.42 -26.99
CA ASP A 19 22.13 -13.92 -28.25
C ASP A 19 21.56 -12.53 -28.53
N ASP A 20 22.37 -11.50 -28.23
CA ASP A 20 22.04 -10.09 -28.54
C ASP A 20 22.60 -9.65 -29.91
N GLY A 21 23.13 -10.59 -30.70
CA GLY A 21 23.79 -10.33 -31.97
C GLY A 21 25.21 -9.74 -31.84
N PRO A 22 25.86 -9.45 -32.99
CA PRO A 22 27.26 -9.00 -33.01
C PRO A 22 27.46 -7.55 -32.51
N GLU A 23 26.43 -6.69 -32.60
CA GLU A 23 26.50 -5.28 -32.23
C GLU A 23 25.26 -4.88 -31.39
N PRO A 24 25.22 -5.23 -30.09
CA PRO A 24 24.06 -5.00 -29.25
C PRO A 24 23.87 -3.50 -28.95
N LEU A 25 22.64 -2.99 -29.13
CA LEU A 25 22.31 -1.58 -28.92
C LEU A 25 22.18 -1.18 -27.44
N THR A 26 21.67 -2.09 -26.59
CA THR A 26 21.45 -1.87 -25.15
C THR A 26 21.79 -3.12 -24.34
N PRO A 27 23.04 -3.62 -24.39
CA PRO A 27 23.42 -4.80 -23.63
C PRO A 27 23.37 -4.49 -22.14
N ILE A 28 22.60 -5.29 -21.40
CA ILE A 28 22.57 -5.17 -19.95
C ILE A 28 23.78 -5.93 -19.41
N SER A 29 24.61 -5.24 -18.62
CA SER A 29 25.70 -5.87 -17.89
C SER A 29 25.13 -6.59 -16.67
N TYR A 30 24.53 -7.76 -16.90
CA TYR A 30 24.04 -8.61 -15.83
C TYR A 30 25.18 -9.02 -14.92
N ASP A 31 24.88 -9.22 -13.64
CA ASP A 31 25.76 -9.97 -12.77
C ASP A 31 25.96 -11.37 -13.38
N LYS A 32 27.18 -11.62 -13.85
CA LYS A 32 27.55 -12.80 -14.64
C LYS A 32 27.41 -14.08 -13.85
N GLU A 33 27.52 -14.01 -12.53
CA GLU A 33 27.53 -15.18 -11.65
C GLU A 33 26.12 -15.64 -11.24
N CYS A 34 25.09 -14.83 -11.53
CA CYS A 34 23.78 -15.04 -10.92
C CYS A 34 22.61 -15.08 -11.92
N TYR A 35 22.32 -13.95 -12.57
CA TYR A 35 21.12 -13.83 -13.41
C TYR A 35 21.34 -14.38 -14.82
N SER A 36 22.51 -14.12 -15.41
CA SER A 36 22.84 -14.57 -16.77
C SER A 36 22.89 -16.10 -16.87
N GLU A 37 23.44 -16.76 -15.84
CA GLU A 37 23.49 -18.22 -15.74
C GLU A 37 22.08 -18.81 -15.58
N ALA A 38 21.28 -18.31 -14.63
CA ALA A 38 19.91 -18.77 -14.42
C ALA A 38 19.03 -18.63 -15.68
N MET A 39 19.14 -17.50 -16.40
CA MET A 39 18.45 -17.30 -17.68
C MET A 39 18.95 -18.24 -18.77
N SER A 40 20.22 -18.65 -18.73
CA SER A 40 20.77 -19.58 -19.70
C SER A 40 20.25 -21.00 -19.50
N TYR A 41 20.11 -21.43 -18.23
CA TYR A 41 19.42 -22.66 -17.90
C TYR A 41 17.93 -22.59 -18.24
N PHE A 42 17.27 -21.46 -17.98
CA PHE A 42 15.86 -21.28 -18.33
C PHE A 42 15.62 -21.45 -19.82
N ARG A 43 16.47 -20.86 -20.68
CA ARG A 43 16.36 -21.05 -22.14
C ARG A 43 16.51 -22.52 -22.54
N ALA A 44 17.41 -23.27 -21.90
CA ALA A 44 17.59 -24.70 -22.15
C ALA A 44 16.37 -25.54 -21.70
N VAL A 45 15.84 -25.25 -20.52
CA VAL A 45 14.63 -25.88 -19.95
C VAL A 45 13.41 -25.62 -20.81
N ALA A 46 13.20 -24.36 -21.19
CA ALA A 46 12.07 -23.95 -22.02
C ALA A 46 12.13 -24.58 -23.42
N LEU A 47 13.33 -24.69 -24.01
CA LEU A 47 13.52 -25.35 -25.31
C LEU A 47 13.16 -26.85 -25.26
N LYS A 48 13.42 -27.53 -24.14
CA LYS A 48 13.06 -28.94 -23.92
C LYS A 48 11.63 -29.14 -23.42
N ASP A 49 10.89 -28.06 -23.17
CA ASP A 49 9.58 -28.06 -22.52
C ASP A 49 9.56 -28.84 -21.17
N GLU A 50 10.64 -28.74 -20.39
CA GLU A 50 10.78 -29.52 -19.15
C GLU A 50 9.88 -28.99 -18.01
N ARG A 51 8.91 -29.81 -17.58
CA ARG A 51 7.99 -29.50 -16.46
C ARG A 51 8.40 -30.26 -15.20
N SER A 52 9.34 -29.71 -14.43
CA SER A 52 9.93 -30.36 -13.25
C SER A 52 9.99 -29.45 -12.03
N GLU A 53 10.17 -30.02 -10.83
CA GLU A 53 10.36 -29.25 -9.59
C GLU A 53 11.62 -28.36 -9.65
N ARG A 54 12.69 -28.81 -10.31
CA ARG A 54 13.90 -27.99 -10.51
C ARG A 54 13.66 -26.81 -11.44
N ALA A 55 12.86 -27.00 -12.50
CA ALA A 55 12.44 -25.91 -13.38
C ALA A 55 11.55 -24.92 -12.62
N LEU A 56 10.63 -25.41 -11.77
CA LEU A 56 9.80 -24.57 -10.91
C LEU A 56 10.65 -23.71 -9.97
N SER A 57 11.61 -24.30 -9.26
CA SER A 57 12.54 -23.57 -8.39
C SER A 57 13.37 -22.54 -9.17
N LEU A 58 13.83 -22.88 -10.37
CA LEU A 58 14.55 -21.95 -11.25
C LEU A 58 13.71 -20.71 -11.59
N THR A 59 12.42 -20.88 -11.90
CA THR A 59 11.53 -19.73 -12.18
C THR A 59 11.41 -18.78 -10.99
N GLU A 60 11.33 -19.31 -9.76
CA GLU A 60 11.25 -18.51 -8.53
C GLU A 60 12.49 -17.64 -8.37
N LYS A 61 13.68 -18.21 -8.57
CA LYS A 61 14.95 -17.48 -8.48
C LYS A 61 15.01 -16.36 -9.52
N ILE A 62 14.62 -16.63 -10.77
CA ILE A 62 14.62 -15.61 -11.83
C ILE A 62 13.63 -14.50 -11.54
N ILE A 63 12.43 -14.83 -11.05
CA ILE A 63 11.39 -13.85 -10.68
C ILE A 63 11.87 -12.95 -9.53
N LYS A 64 12.58 -13.50 -8.52
CA LYS A 64 13.18 -12.71 -7.44
C LYS A 64 14.17 -11.65 -7.95
N HIS A 65 14.85 -11.89 -9.07
CA HIS A 65 15.75 -10.92 -9.69
C HIS A 65 15.05 -9.97 -10.67
N ASN A 66 14.10 -10.47 -11.45
CA ASN A 66 13.38 -9.68 -12.44
C ASN A 66 11.88 -10.07 -12.44
N PRO A 67 11.08 -9.53 -11.51
CA PRO A 67 9.67 -9.86 -11.40
C PRO A 67 8.84 -9.34 -12.58
N ALA A 68 9.40 -8.48 -13.44
CA ALA A 68 8.72 -7.99 -14.65
C ALA A 68 8.83 -8.97 -15.84
N HIS A 69 9.59 -10.07 -15.73
CA HIS A 69 9.83 -10.98 -16.84
C HIS A 69 8.63 -11.93 -17.08
N TYR A 70 7.63 -11.47 -17.84
CA TYR A 70 6.37 -12.18 -18.09
C TYR A 70 6.51 -13.59 -18.69
N THR A 71 7.54 -13.85 -19.52
CA THR A 71 7.81 -15.19 -20.06
C THR A 71 8.08 -16.22 -18.95
N ILE A 72 8.79 -15.81 -17.90
CA ILE A 72 9.11 -16.68 -16.76
C ILE A 72 7.83 -16.98 -15.96
N TRP A 73 7.00 -15.97 -15.73
CA TRP A 73 5.69 -16.12 -15.09
C TRP A 73 4.77 -17.06 -15.86
N HIS A 74 4.69 -16.90 -17.18
CA HIS A 74 3.88 -17.79 -18.02
C HIS A 74 4.38 -19.23 -17.95
N TYR A 75 5.70 -19.43 -18.04
CA TYR A 75 6.28 -20.77 -17.94
C TYR A 75 6.08 -21.39 -16.54
N ARG A 76 6.23 -20.59 -15.48
CA ARG A 76 5.93 -20.99 -14.10
C ARG A 76 4.50 -21.47 -13.95
N GLN A 77 3.52 -20.72 -14.46
CA GLN A 77 2.10 -21.10 -14.43
C GLN A 77 1.86 -22.46 -15.11
N GLN A 78 2.45 -22.67 -16.27
CA GLN A 78 2.33 -23.95 -16.98
C GLN A 78 2.97 -25.11 -16.20
N ILE A 79 4.11 -24.90 -15.53
CA ILE A 79 4.73 -25.92 -14.67
C ILE A 79 3.83 -26.23 -13.46
N LEU A 80 3.28 -25.21 -12.81
CA LEU A 80 2.37 -25.37 -11.65
C LEU A 80 1.17 -26.26 -12.01
N PHE A 81 0.57 -26.04 -13.18
CA PHE A 81 -0.54 -26.86 -13.68
C PHE A 81 -0.11 -28.28 -14.06
N SER A 82 1.05 -28.43 -14.71
CA SER A 82 1.57 -29.75 -15.11
C SER A 82 1.95 -30.62 -13.92
N LEU A 83 2.38 -30.02 -12.82
CA LEU A 83 2.79 -30.72 -11.59
C LEU A 83 1.65 -30.83 -10.56
N GLU A 84 0.44 -30.34 -10.89
CA GLU A 84 -0.72 -30.33 -9.99
C GLU A 84 -0.39 -29.74 -8.61
N LYS A 85 0.40 -28.65 -8.58
CA LYS A 85 0.83 -28.03 -7.33
C LYS A 85 -0.36 -27.43 -6.59
N ASP A 86 -0.30 -27.47 -5.27
CA ASP A 86 -1.24 -26.74 -4.42
C ASP A 86 -1.09 -25.23 -4.63
N LEU A 87 -2.10 -24.63 -5.27
CA LEU A 87 -2.13 -23.21 -5.60
C LEU A 87 -2.28 -22.33 -4.35
N TYR A 88 -2.73 -22.86 -3.20
CA TYR A 88 -2.81 -22.06 -1.98
C TYR A 88 -1.43 -21.60 -1.49
N ASN A 89 -0.39 -22.43 -1.66
CA ASN A 89 0.99 -22.03 -1.34
C ASN A 89 1.52 -20.95 -2.29
N GLU A 90 1.02 -20.88 -3.53
CA GLU A 90 1.38 -19.81 -4.46
C GLU A 90 0.67 -18.49 -4.10
N LEU A 91 -0.55 -18.55 -3.54
CA LEU A 91 -1.30 -17.34 -3.13
C LEU A 91 -0.57 -16.52 -2.05
N ASP A 92 0.18 -17.17 -1.15
CA ASP A 92 1.03 -16.48 -0.16
C ASP A 92 2.16 -15.67 -0.83
N PHE A 93 2.58 -16.06 -2.04
CA PHE A 93 3.60 -15.36 -2.82
C PHE A 93 3.04 -14.16 -3.61
N ILE A 94 1.75 -14.18 -3.96
CA ILE A 94 1.10 -13.18 -4.82
C ILE A 94 -0.01 -12.38 -4.10
N THR A 95 -0.01 -12.32 -2.77
CA THR A 95 -1.14 -11.81 -1.98
C THR A 95 -1.56 -10.39 -2.39
N ASP A 96 -2.63 -10.32 -3.19
CA ASP A 96 -3.27 -9.13 -3.71
C ASP A 96 -4.71 -9.05 -3.20
N GLN A 97 -5.25 -7.84 -3.14
CA GLN A 97 -6.68 -7.58 -2.88
C GLN A 97 -7.64 -8.45 -3.71
N TRP A 98 -7.21 -8.84 -4.92
CA TRP A 98 -7.97 -9.75 -5.79
C TRP A 98 -8.18 -11.13 -5.17
N ILE A 99 -7.18 -11.69 -4.48
CA ILE A 99 -7.27 -13.04 -3.88
C ILE A 99 -8.30 -13.06 -2.77
N ILE A 100 -8.24 -12.04 -1.89
CA ILE A 100 -9.16 -11.88 -0.77
C ILE A 100 -10.61 -11.83 -1.28
N LYS A 101 -10.86 -11.05 -2.32
CA LYS A 101 -12.19 -10.95 -2.97
C LYS A 101 -12.62 -12.25 -3.62
N THR A 102 -11.74 -12.88 -4.40
CA THR A 102 -12.06 -14.06 -5.21
C THR A 102 -12.39 -15.28 -4.33
N TYR A 103 -11.68 -15.44 -3.22
CA TYR A 103 -11.78 -16.62 -2.36
C TYR A 103 -12.43 -16.34 -1.01
N ASN A 104 -12.96 -15.13 -0.80
CA ASN A 104 -13.65 -14.72 0.43
C ASN A 104 -12.81 -14.86 1.70
N LEU A 105 -11.53 -14.48 1.65
CA LEU A 105 -10.53 -14.69 2.71
C LEU A 105 -10.36 -13.48 3.64
N TRP A 106 -11.44 -13.00 4.26
CA TRP A 106 -11.43 -11.72 5.02
C TRP A 106 -11.02 -11.86 6.49
N ASP A 107 -11.31 -13.00 7.11
CA ASP A 107 -11.36 -13.15 8.58
C ASP A 107 -10.07 -12.81 9.32
N LYS A 108 -8.91 -13.03 8.68
CA LYS A 108 -7.59 -12.81 9.29
C LYS A 108 -6.94 -11.50 8.87
N GLU A 109 -7.56 -10.77 7.93
CA GLU A 109 -6.90 -9.67 7.26
C GLU A 109 -6.73 -8.46 8.18
N LEU A 110 -7.74 -8.12 9.01
CA LEU A 110 -7.60 -7.04 9.99
C LEU A 110 -6.47 -7.30 11.00
N ALA A 111 -6.34 -8.54 11.48
CA ALA A 111 -5.27 -8.93 12.40
C ALA A 111 -3.88 -8.88 11.74
N PHE A 112 -3.79 -9.17 10.44
CA PHE A 112 -2.56 -9.01 9.67
C PHE A 112 -2.20 -7.54 9.49
N ILE A 113 -3.17 -6.70 9.12
CA ILE A 113 -3.01 -5.25 9.00
C ILE A 113 -2.57 -4.63 10.33
N ASP A 114 -3.13 -5.06 11.46
CA ASP A 114 -2.75 -4.57 12.78
C ASP A 114 -1.25 -4.80 13.05
N LYS A 115 -0.70 -5.97 12.69
CA LYS A 115 0.75 -6.22 12.78
C LYS A 115 1.55 -5.25 11.93
N LEU A 116 1.14 -5.02 10.68
CA LEU A 116 1.82 -4.07 9.79
C LEU A 116 1.80 -2.63 10.33
N LEU A 117 0.69 -2.22 10.97
CA LEU A 117 0.53 -0.89 11.55
C LEU A 117 1.17 -0.73 12.93
N ASP A 118 1.40 -1.83 13.64
CA ASP A 118 2.19 -1.87 14.87
C ASP A 118 3.69 -1.78 14.54
N ASP A 119 4.14 -2.43 13.45
CA ASP A 119 5.50 -2.33 12.94
C ASP A 119 5.78 -0.93 12.34
N ASP A 120 4.89 -0.42 11.50
CA ASP A 120 4.96 0.94 10.97
C ASP A 120 3.57 1.57 10.77
N VAL A 121 3.19 2.42 11.72
CA VAL A 121 1.95 3.21 11.64
C VAL A 121 1.89 4.14 10.42
N ARG A 122 3.01 4.45 9.77
CA ARG A 122 3.07 5.30 8.55
C ARG A 122 2.91 4.51 7.25
N ASN A 123 2.78 3.19 7.32
CA ASN A 123 2.55 2.35 6.14
C ASN A 123 1.18 2.65 5.52
N ASN A 124 1.16 3.53 4.52
CA ASN A 124 -0.08 3.93 3.84
C ASN A 124 -0.76 2.77 3.10
N SER A 125 0.01 1.77 2.65
CA SER A 125 -0.55 0.57 2.02
C SER A 125 -1.36 -0.25 3.02
N ALA A 126 -0.90 -0.37 4.27
CA ALA A 126 -1.65 -1.04 5.33
C ALA A 126 -2.94 -0.28 5.70
N TRP A 127 -2.91 1.06 5.75
CA TRP A 127 -4.12 1.88 5.93
C TRP A 127 -5.11 1.73 4.77
N ASN A 128 -4.62 1.71 3.53
CA ASN A 128 -5.44 1.46 2.36
C ASN A 128 -6.04 0.05 2.40
N GLN A 129 -5.27 -0.96 2.81
CA GLN A 129 -5.75 -2.33 2.97
C GLN A 129 -6.81 -2.43 4.06
N ARG A 130 -6.66 -1.70 5.17
CA ARG A 130 -7.70 -1.61 6.21
C ARG A 130 -9.01 -1.06 5.66
N TYR A 131 -8.94 0.06 4.95
CA TYR A 131 -10.12 0.65 4.31
C TYR A 131 -10.76 -0.32 3.32
N PHE A 132 -9.93 -1.02 2.54
CA PHE A 132 -10.37 -2.04 1.60
C PHE A 132 -11.15 -3.15 2.31
N VAL A 133 -10.62 -3.72 3.40
CA VAL A 133 -11.30 -4.79 4.14
C VAL A 133 -12.62 -4.31 4.72
N ILE A 134 -12.68 -3.10 5.28
CA ILE A 134 -13.90 -2.58 5.91
C ILE A 134 -15.03 -2.37 4.89
N PHE A 135 -14.72 -1.89 3.68
CA PHE A 135 -15.76 -1.47 2.73
C PHE A 135 -15.98 -2.40 1.53
N PHE A 136 -15.05 -3.32 1.26
CA PHE A 136 -15.18 -4.27 0.15
C PHE A 136 -15.41 -5.71 0.59
N ASN A 137 -15.45 -5.96 1.90
CA ASN A 137 -16.01 -7.19 2.44
C ASN A 137 -17.51 -7.27 2.06
N PRO A 138 -18.03 -8.44 1.62
CA PRO A 138 -19.44 -8.63 1.31
C PRO A 138 -20.39 -8.29 2.47
N ASN A 139 -19.91 -8.37 3.71
CA ASN A 139 -20.64 -7.94 4.89
C ASN A 139 -20.50 -6.42 5.03
N GLU A 140 -21.60 -5.69 4.82
CA GLU A 140 -21.61 -4.24 5.01
C GLU A 140 -21.20 -3.86 6.44
N PRO A 141 -20.36 -2.81 6.62
CA PRO A 141 -19.91 -2.39 7.94
C PRO A 141 -21.09 -1.81 8.73
N THR A 142 -21.21 -2.22 9.99
CA THR A 142 -22.19 -1.65 10.91
C THR A 142 -21.73 -0.26 11.38
N GLU A 143 -22.67 0.60 11.78
CA GLU A 143 -22.31 1.90 12.39
C GLU A 143 -21.44 1.73 13.65
N GLU A 144 -21.66 0.65 14.40
CA GLU A 144 -20.83 0.31 15.55
C GLU A 144 -19.37 0.02 15.14
N LEU A 145 -19.17 -0.75 14.07
CA LEU A 145 -17.84 -1.00 13.51
C LEU A 145 -17.19 0.31 13.01
N LEU A 146 -17.95 1.16 12.31
CA LEU A 146 -17.42 2.46 11.86
C LEU A 146 -17.01 3.35 13.03
N ALA A 147 -17.78 3.38 14.12
CA ALA A 147 -17.40 4.11 15.34
C ALA A 147 -16.14 3.54 15.99
N GLN A 148 -16.00 2.21 16.04
CA GLN A 148 -14.78 1.53 16.50
C GLN A 148 -13.57 1.88 15.62
N GLU A 149 -13.74 1.92 14.31
CA GLU A 149 -12.68 2.27 13.35
C GLU A 149 -12.27 3.75 13.42
N VAL A 150 -13.20 4.67 13.68
CA VAL A 150 -12.89 6.07 13.99
C VAL A 150 -12.03 6.14 15.25
N GLN A 151 -12.42 5.44 16.32
CA GLN A 151 -11.65 5.43 17.57
C GLN A 151 -10.27 4.79 17.39
N TYR A 152 -10.17 3.70 16.61
CA TYR A 152 -8.92 3.05 16.25
C TYR A 152 -7.97 4.04 15.55
N GLY A 153 -8.48 4.75 14.53
CA GLY A 153 -7.69 5.73 13.80
C GLY A 153 -7.28 6.92 14.68
N ILE A 154 -8.16 7.40 15.57
CA ILE A 154 -7.82 8.43 16.58
C ILE A 154 -6.67 7.97 17.48
N ASN A 155 -6.72 6.72 17.96
CA ASN A 155 -5.65 6.17 18.79
C ASN A 155 -4.31 6.14 18.03
N LYS A 156 -4.32 5.76 16.75
CA LYS A 156 -3.11 5.78 15.90
C LYS A 156 -2.65 7.20 15.55
N ILE A 157 -3.55 8.19 15.43
CA ILE A 157 -3.19 9.62 15.32
C ILE A 157 -2.39 10.06 16.55
N LEU A 158 -2.83 9.70 17.75
CA LEU A 158 -2.14 10.08 18.99
C LEU A 158 -0.71 9.54 19.07
N LEU A 159 -0.43 8.38 18.47
CA LEU A 159 0.94 7.83 18.37
C LEU A 159 1.82 8.64 17.42
N ALA A 160 1.26 9.15 16.32
CA ALA A 160 2.00 9.92 15.32
C ALA A 160 1.13 11.06 14.74
N PRO A 161 0.97 12.20 15.44
CA PRO A 161 0.04 13.26 15.04
C PRO A 161 0.36 13.93 13.69
N ASN A 162 1.60 13.79 13.22
CA ASN A 162 2.10 14.28 11.94
C ASN A 162 2.15 13.22 10.82
N ASN A 163 1.52 12.07 11.04
CA ASN A 163 1.31 11.06 10.00
C ASN A 163 -0.05 11.28 9.33
N ILE A 164 -0.08 11.58 8.03
CA ILE A 164 -1.32 11.88 7.32
C ILE A 164 -2.24 10.66 7.12
N SER A 165 -1.68 9.45 7.05
CA SER A 165 -2.45 8.24 6.72
C SER A 165 -3.62 7.97 7.68
N PRO A 166 -3.46 7.97 9.01
CA PRO A 166 -4.59 7.78 9.92
C PRO A 166 -5.59 8.95 9.90
N TRP A 167 -5.16 10.19 9.63
CA TRP A 167 -6.09 11.32 9.43
C TRP A 167 -6.98 11.11 8.22
N ASN A 168 -6.39 10.73 7.08
CA ASN A 168 -7.12 10.44 5.85
C ASN A 168 -8.06 9.24 6.04
N TYR A 169 -7.58 8.20 6.73
CA TYR A 169 -8.38 7.02 7.06
C TYR A 169 -9.62 7.40 7.86
N VAL A 170 -9.47 8.07 8.99
CA VAL A 170 -10.59 8.46 9.87
C VAL A 170 -11.60 9.34 9.12
N LYS A 171 -11.14 10.33 8.35
CA LYS A 171 -12.03 11.15 7.51
C LYS A 171 -12.78 10.31 6.47
N GLY A 172 -12.12 9.31 5.88
CA GLY A 172 -12.73 8.36 4.95
C GLY A 172 -13.81 7.50 5.61
N ILE A 173 -13.57 7.01 6.83
CA ILE A 173 -14.54 6.25 7.61
C ILE A 173 -15.76 7.12 7.96
N ILE A 174 -15.54 8.34 8.47
CA ILE A 174 -16.63 9.28 8.80
C ILE A 174 -17.45 9.63 7.55
N ALA A 175 -16.82 9.85 6.40
CA ALA A 175 -17.53 10.14 5.16
C ALA A 175 -18.45 9.00 4.68
N LYS A 176 -18.24 7.78 5.18
CA LYS A 176 -19.07 6.60 4.91
C LYS A 176 -20.07 6.28 6.02
N SER A 177 -19.94 6.89 7.20
CA SER A 177 -20.94 6.76 8.25
C SER A 177 -22.22 7.53 7.90
N LYS A 178 -23.31 7.26 8.63
CA LYS A 178 -24.56 8.03 8.46
C LYS A 178 -24.42 9.49 8.88
N GLU A 179 -23.62 9.77 9.90
CA GLU A 179 -23.50 11.11 10.47
C GLU A 179 -22.67 12.05 9.59
N GLN A 180 -21.61 11.54 8.94
CA GLN A 180 -20.70 12.30 8.07
C GLN A 180 -20.14 13.58 8.71
N ASP A 181 -20.16 13.67 10.05
CA ASP A 181 -19.74 14.85 10.79
C ASP A 181 -18.33 14.69 11.35
N ILE A 182 -17.38 15.32 10.66
CA ILE A 182 -15.98 15.37 11.10
C ILE A 182 -15.78 16.20 12.38
N SER A 183 -16.81 16.87 12.90
CA SER A 183 -16.77 17.62 14.16
C SER A 183 -16.34 16.77 15.35
N VAL A 184 -16.54 15.45 15.31
CA VAL A 184 -16.06 14.51 16.34
C VAL A 184 -14.54 14.62 16.58
N LEU A 185 -13.78 15.07 15.57
CA LEU A 185 -12.33 15.25 15.66
C LEU A 185 -11.90 16.59 16.26
N GLU A 186 -12.83 17.53 16.48
CA GLU A 186 -12.48 18.87 16.98
C GLU A 186 -11.80 18.81 18.35
N GLY A 187 -12.32 17.97 19.25
CA GLY A 187 -11.76 17.76 20.59
C GLY A 187 -10.31 17.28 20.53
N LEU A 188 -10.03 16.30 19.68
CA LEU A 188 -8.68 15.79 19.42
C LEU A 188 -7.75 16.89 18.89
N CYS A 189 -8.20 17.66 17.89
CA CYS A 189 -7.37 18.70 17.29
C CYS A 189 -7.00 19.80 18.30
N LYS A 190 -7.97 20.25 19.11
CA LYS A 190 -7.76 21.24 20.17
C LYS A 190 -6.86 20.70 21.28
N GLU A 191 -6.97 19.41 21.61
CA GLU A 191 -6.12 18.80 22.62
C GLU A 191 -4.66 18.71 22.17
N LEU A 192 -4.40 18.33 20.91
CA LEU A 192 -3.05 18.36 20.33
C LEU A 192 -2.45 19.77 20.37
N GLU A 193 -3.25 20.80 20.05
CA GLU A 193 -2.82 22.20 20.14
C GLU A 193 -2.49 22.61 21.58
N LYS A 194 -3.32 22.25 22.57
CA LYS A 194 -3.07 22.51 24.00
C LYS A 194 -1.78 21.85 24.50
N GLN A 195 -1.46 20.66 24.01
CA GLN A 195 -0.22 19.96 24.30
C GLN A 195 0.98 20.53 23.53
N ASN A 196 0.79 21.62 22.79
CA ASN A 196 1.81 22.29 21.99
C ASN A 196 2.40 21.38 20.88
N ILE A 197 1.63 20.35 20.47
CA ILE A 197 1.99 19.47 19.37
C ILE A 197 1.60 20.17 18.07
N ILE A 198 2.60 20.55 17.29
CA ILE A 198 2.38 21.18 15.99
C ILE A 198 2.01 20.08 14.99
N SER A 199 0.71 19.99 14.66
CA SER A 199 0.20 19.16 13.56
C SER A 199 -0.58 19.99 12.56
N TYR A 200 -0.04 20.16 11.36
CA TYR A 200 -0.74 20.83 10.27
C TYR A 200 -1.91 20.01 9.74
N HIS A 201 -1.94 18.70 10.00
CA HIS A 201 -3.12 17.85 9.73
C HIS A 201 -4.28 18.15 10.68
N ALA A 202 -3.99 18.33 11.97
CA ALA A 202 -4.99 18.75 12.96
C ALA A 202 -5.55 20.15 12.62
N LEU A 203 -4.68 21.11 12.32
CA LEU A 203 -5.10 22.45 11.89
C LEU A 203 -5.92 22.39 10.59
N GLY A 204 -5.50 21.62 9.60
CA GLY A 204 -6.27 21.42 8.37
C GLY A 204 -7.64 20.78 8.63
N CYS A 205 -7.72 19.83 9.58
CA CYS A 205 -8.99 19.24 10.02
C CYS A 205 -9.91 20.27 10.68
N LEU A 206 -9.36 21.17 11.50
CA LEU A 206 -10.13 22.28 12.08
C LEU A 206 -10.68 23.20 10.99
N VAL A 207 -9.90 23.52 9.96
CA VAL A 207 -10.40 24.31 8.81
C VAL A 207 -11.58 23.61 8.13
N ASP A 208 -11.51 22.30 7.89
CA ASP A 208 -12.62 21.53 7.30
C ASP A 208 -13.90 21.61 8.18
N ILE A 209 -13.74 21.49 9.51
CA ILE A 209 -14.85 21.59 10.48
C ILE A 209 -15.45 23.00 10.47
N TYR A 210 -14.60 24.03 10.55
CA TYR A 210 -15.01 25.42 10.56
C TYR A 210 -15.72 25.83 9.27
N GLU A 211 -15.24 25.39 8.11
CA GLU A 211 -15.91 25.62 6.84
C GLU A 211 -17.29 24.98 6.78
N SER A 212 -17.43 23.74 7.28
CA SER A 212 -18.72 23.04 7.34
C SER A 212 -19.75 23.81 8.19
N ARG A 213 -19.33 24.39 9.31
CA ARG A 213 -20.20 25.19 10.20
C ARG A 213 -20.44 26.60 9.69
N ALA A 214 -19.45 27.22 9.07
CA ALA A 214 -19.59 28.52 8.41
C ALA A 214 -20.61 28.47 7.28
N LYS A 215 -20.62 27.40 6.46
CA LYS A 215 -21.66 27.16 5.44
C LYS A 215 -23.07 27.03 6.03
N ARG A 216 -23.19 26.62 7.30
CA ARG A 216 -24.43 26.56 8.07
C ARG A 216 -24.79 27.87 8.78
N GLY A 217 -23.98 28.93 8.60
CA GLY A 217 -24.25 30.28 9.12
C GLY A 217 -23.43 30.71 10.33
N SER A 218 -22.47 29.91 10.80
CA SER A 218 -21.63 30.27 11.95
C SER A 218 -20.58 31.33 11.58
N ILE A 219 -20.76 32.56 12.07
CA ILE A 219 -19.82 33.67 11.87
C ILE A 219 -18.53 33.46 12.69
N GLU A 220 -18.65 32.86 13.87
CA GLU A 220 -17.52 32.54 14.73
C GLU A 220 -16.58 31.55 14.05
N ASP A 221 -17.12 30.42 13.55
CA ASP A 221 -16.34 29.41 12.85
C ASP A 221 -15.74 29.97 11.54
N LYS A 222 -16.46 30.85 10.82
CA LYS A 222 -15.89 31.55 9.65
C LYS A 222 -14.61 32.30 10.02
N ASN A 223 -14.64 33.07 11.11
CA ASN A 223 -13.47 33.84 11.57
C ASN A 223 -12.34 32.92 12.06
N LEU A 224 -12.66 31.84 12.77
CA LEU A 224 -11.69 30.83 13.20
C LEU A 224 -11.03 30.12 12.01
N GLY A 225 -11.81 29.76 10.99
CA GLY A 225 -11.31 29.16 9.75
C GLY A 225 -10.34 30.08 9.01
N ILE A 226 -10.69 31.36 8.85
CA ILE A 226 -9.81 32.36 8.21
C ILE A 226 -8.47 32.46 8.95
N LYS A 227 -8.52 32.62 10.28
CA LYS A 227 -7.32 32.72 11.13
C LYS A 227 -6.45 31.46 11.06
N THR A 228 -7.08 30.29 11.02
CA THR A 228 -6.36 29.01 10.94
C THR A 228 -5.69 28.84 9.58
N CYS A 229 -6.35 29.22 8.48
CA CYS A 229 -5.76 29.25 7.14
C CYS A 229 -4.54 30.20 7.07
N GLU A 230 -4.59 31.38 7.70
CA GLU A 230 -3.45 32.31 7.76
C GLU A 230 -2.27 31.71 8.52
N LEU A 231 -2.53 31.09 9.67
CA LEU A 231 -1.50 30.39 10.45
C LEU A 231 -0.83 29.28 9.62
N LEU A 232 -1.62 28.49 8.89
CA LEU A 232 -1.12 27.43 8.01
C LEU A 232 -0.29 27.98 6.85
N ALA A 233 -0.79 29.00 6.16
CA ALA A 233 -0.12 29.61 5.01
C ALA A 233 1.23 30.24 5.38
N GLU A 234 1.29 30.94 6.51
CA GLU A 234 2.45 31.76 6.87
C GLU A 234 3.49 31.02 7.71
N LYS A 235 3.07 30.10 8.60
CA LYS A 235 3.94 29.62 9.69
C LYS A 235 4.04 28.10 9.82
N ARG A 236 3.08 27.33 9.30
CA ARG A 236 2.96 25.89 9.63
C ARG A 236 3.00 24.94 8.42
N ASP A 237 2.55 25.37 7.24
CA ASP A 237 2.49 24.54 6.03
C ASP A 237 2.74 25.41 4.77
N ASN A 238 3.87 26.11 4.77
CA ASN A 238 4.26 27.07 3.73
C ASN A 238 4.33 26.45 2.32
N ILE A 239 4.63 25.15 2.21
CA ILE A 239 4.63 24.47 0.91
C ILE A 239 3.23 24.44 0.26
N ARG A 240 2.17 24.50 1.08
CA ARG A 240 0.77 24.62 0.65
C ARG A 240 0.21 26.02 0.84
N GLN A 241 1.05 27.06 0.92
CA GLN A 241 0.61 28.45 1.12
C GLN A 241 -0.55 28.85 0.20
N LYS A 242 -0.39 28.65 -1.11
CA LYS A 242 -1.42 28.99 -2.12
C LYS A 242 -2.74 28.25 -1.91
N TYR A 243 -2.67 27.01 -1.42
CA TYR A 243 -3.86 26.22 -1.10
C TYR A 243 -4.60 26.81 0.11
N TRP A 244 -3.90 27.19 1.17
CA TRP A 244 -4.50 27.80 2.35
C TRP A 244 -5.03 29.21 2.08
N GLU A 245 -4.37 29.99 1.21
CA GLU A 245 -4.89 31.27 0.72
C GLU A 245 -6.18 31.09 -0.08
N TYR A 246 -6.26 30.06 -0.94
CA TYR A 246 -7.48 29.72 -1.65
C TYR A 246 -8.61 29.30 -0.69
N ARG A 247 -8.34 28.40 0.27
CA ARG A 247 -9.31 27.99 1.29
C ARG A 247 -9.83 29.19 2.10
N LYS A 248 -8.95 30.14 2.44
CA LYS A 248 -9.31 31.40 3.10
C LYS A 248 -10.28 32.23 2.26
N GLN A 249 -10.05 32.34 0.94
CA GLN A 249 -10.95 33.06 0.03
C GLN A 249 -12.34 32.43 -0.05
N VAL A 250 -12.45 31.10 0.06
CA VAL A 250 -13.74 30.39 0.09
C VAL A 250 -14.55 30.72 1.36
N LEU A 251 -13.89 31.08 2.46
CA LEU A 251 -14.52 31.45 3.72
C LEU A 251 -14.96 32.92 3.77
N THR A 252 -14.25 33.83 3.08
CA THR A 252 -14.54 35.28 3.05
C THR A 252 -15.72 35.62 2.16
#